data_AF-A0A9D5PLP1-F1
#
_entry.id   AF-A0A9D5PLP1-F1
#
_cell.length_a   1.000
_cell.length_b   1.000
_cell.length_c   1.000
_cell.angle_alpha   90.00
_cell.angle_beta   90.00
_cell.angle_gamma   90.00
#
_symmetry.space_group_name_H-M   'P 1'
#
loop_
_entity.id
_entity.type
_entity.pdbx_description
1 polymer ?
#
loop_
_entity_poly.entity_id
_entity_poly.type
_entity_poly.pdbx_seq_one_letter_code
_entity_poly.pdbx_strand_id
1 'polypeptide(L)'
;MEENLMTITEEESAAEVALEDTVSTEEADLPEDGPHISEIDTEESIEESVQDKTETLEDLRAEIESLRSALADKQRENERVLEEIGEFTELFPKKSLESVPEEVWDKVKSGVPLAAAYALYEKKAEARAAFTEEVNRKNAERSSGAVGREVGSIYYSPSEVKKMSAAEVKKNYAIIIESMKKWN
;
A
#
# COMPACT_ATOMS: atom_id res chain seq x y z
N MET A 1 32.94 38.59 19.45
CA MET A 1 32.34 37.31 19.84
C MET A 1 32.58 36.37 18.68
N GLU A 2 33.83 35.97 18.51
CA GLU A 2 34.49 34.84 19.18
C GLU A 2 34.31 33.56 18.37
N GLU A 3 35.46 33.02 18.04
CA GLU A 3 35.76 31.85 17.25
C GLU A 3 35.35 30.56 17.97
N ASN A 4 34.96 29.54 17.20
CA ASN A 4 35.39 28.14 17.40
C ASN A 4 35.00 27.36 16.14
N LEU A 5 35.92 27.03 15.20
CA LEU A 5 36.90 25.94 15.26
C LEU A 5 36.30 24.60 15.75
N MET A 6 35.96 23.73 14.81
CA MET A 6 36.45 22.35 14.85
C MET A 6 36.41 21.70 13.47
N THR A 7 37.59 21.69 12.86
CA THR A 7 38.09 20.77 11.85
C THR A 7 38.17 19.34 12.39
N ILE A 8 37.68 18.35 11.65
CA ILE A 8 38.06 16.91 11.76
C ILE A 8 37.94 16.34 10.33
N THR A 9 38.98 16.49 9.50
CA THR A 9 40.06 15.53 9.21
C THR A 9 39.63 14.28 8.43
N GLU A 10 40.15 14.20 7.21
CA GLU A 10 40.41 12.99 6.44
C GLU A 10 41.33 12.05 7.24
N GLU A 11 41.06 10.75 7.22
CA GLU A 11 42.03 9.66 7.47
C GLU A 11 41.41 8.39 6.86
N GLU A 12 41.81 8.00 5.66
CA GLU A 12 42.85 6.99 5.42
C GLU A 12 42.65 5.71 6.27
N SER A 13 42.19 4.64 5.62
CA SER A 13 42.63 3.29 6.00
C SER A 13 42.42 2.34 4.83
N ALA A 14 43.47 2.22 4.03
CA ALA A 14 43.73 1.06 3.22
C ALA A 14 43.88 -0.17 4.12
N ALA A 15 43.09 -1.21 3.87
CA ALA A 15 43.34 -2.55 4.39
C ALA A 15 43.88 -3.41 3.24
N GLU A 16 45.16 -3.17 2.95
CA GLU A 16 46.10 -4.10 2.34
C GLU A 16 46.53 -5.10 3.42
N VAL A 17 46.20 -6.39 3.32
CA VAL A 17 46.98 -7.48 3.97
C VAL A 17 46.87 -8.80 3.18
N ALA A 18 48.01 -9.13 2.58
CA ALA A 18 48.67 -10.44 2.43
C ALA A 18 47.96 -11.62 1.74
N LEU A 19 48.44 -11.86 0.51
CA LEU A 19 48.90 -13.17 0.05
C LEU A 19 49.85 -13.80 1.09
N GLU A 20 49.55 -15.00 1.54
CA GLU A 20 50.58 -15.97 1.95
C GLU A 20 50.38 -17.27 1.18
N ASP A 21 51.21 -17.38 0.14
CA ASP A 21 51.61 -18.61 -0.51
C ASP A 21 52.52 -19.38 0.47
N THR A 22 52.06 -20.53 0.95
CA THR A 22 52.91 -21.49 1.65
C THR A 22 52.94 -22.79 0.88
N VAL A 23 53.78 -22.83 -0.16
CA VAL A 23 54.42 -24.06 -0.60
C VAL A 23 55.33 -24.55 0.54
N SER A 24 54.99 -25.70 1.11
CA SER A 24 55.94 -26.53 1.85
C SER A 24 55.91 -27.93 1.25
N THR A 25 56.91 -28.15 0.40
CA THR A 25 57.45 -29.47 0.06
C THR A 25 58.03 -30.11 1.31
N GLU A 26 57.41 -31.19 1.78
CA GLU A 26 58.07 -32.13 2.69
C GLU A 26 57.97 -33.52 2.08
N GLU A 27 59.12 -33.94 1.56
CA GLU A 27 59.41 -35.26 1.01
C GLU A 27 59.53 -36.23 2.20
N ALA A 28 58.54 -37.10 2.36
CA ALA A 28 58.58 -38.20 3.33
C ALA A 28 58.52 -39.53 2.57
N ASP A 29 59.69 -40.15 2.51
CA ASP A 29 59.96 -41.52 2.09
C ASP A 29 59.41 -42.54 3.11
N LEU A 30 59.18 -43.79 2.67
CA LEU A 30 58.73 -45.02 3.36
C LEU A 30 57.25 -45.44 3.15
N PRO A 31 56.95 -46.75 3.16
CA PRO A 31 57.46 -47.85 2.33
C PRO A 31 56.34 -48.49 1.48
N GLU A 32 56.71 -49.16 0.38
CA GLU A 32 55.81 -50.00 -0.41
C GLU A 32 55.27 -51.18 0.44
N ASP A 33 54.03 -51.10 0.88
CA ASP A 33 53.24 -52.28 1.21
C ASP A 33 51.86 -52.10 0.57
N GLY A 34 51.67 -52.77 -0.57
CA GLY A 34 50.49 -52.61 -1.40
C GLY A 34 49.24 -53.10 -0.67
N PRO A 35 48.13 -52.34 -0.69
CA PRO A 35 46.86 -52.92 -0.32
C PRO A 35 46.53 -53.97 -1.40
N HIS A 36 46.35 -55.21 -0.98
CA HIS A 36 45.63 -56.22 -1.74
C HIS A 36 44.26 -55.64 -2.11
N ILE A 37 44.17 -55.10 -3.33
CA ILE A 37 42.90 -54.83 -4.00
C ILE A 37 42.23 -56.18 -4.24
N SER A 38 41.40 -56.57 -3.27
CA SER A 38 40.32 -57.52 -3.48
C SER A 38 39.39 -56.90 -4.51
N GLU A 39 39.59 -57.30 -5.76
CA GLU A 39 38.72 -56.97 -6.87
C GLU A 39 37.32 -57.55 -6.64
N ILE A 40 36.34 -56.64 -6.76
CA ILE A 40 34.99 -56.85 -7.32
C ILE A 40 33.92 -57.32 -6.32
N ASP A 41 33.30 -56.33 -5.67
CA ASP A 41 31.83 -56.19 -5.55
C ASP A 41 31.46 -54.71 -5.24
N THR A 42 32.06 -53.75 -5.96
CA THR A 42 32.05 -52.33 -5.53
C THR A 42 31.91 -51.27 -6.62
N GLU A 43 31.74 -51.62 -7.90
CA GLU A 43 31.57 -50.59 -8.94
C GLU A 43 30.11 -50.11 -9.04
N GLU A 44 29.14 -51.03 -8.96
CA GLU A 44 27.70 -50.70 -9.07
C GLU A 44 27.21 -49.84 -7.88
N SER A 45 27.68 -50.13 -6.66
CA SER A 45 27.30 -49.37 -5.45
C SER A 45 27.94 -47.98 -5.37
N ILE A 46 29.09 -47.76 -6.03
CA ILE A 46 29.75 -46.45 -6.08
C ILE A 46 29.10 -45.58 -7.16
N GLU A 47 28.76 -46.16 -8.33
CA GLU A 47 28.04 -45.43 -9.38
C GLU A 47 26.66 -44.96 -8.92
N GLU A 48 25.90 -45.79 -8.21
CA GLU A 48 24.59 -45.42 -7.66
C GLU A 48 24.71 -44.31 -6.60
N SER A 49 25.71 -44.38 -5.70
CA SER A 49 25.97 -43.32 -4.71
C SER A 49 26.43 -42.00 -5.34
N VAL A 50 27.15 -42.04 -6.46
CA VAL A 50 27.60 -40.85 -7.17
C VAL A 50 26.45 -40.24 -7.96
N GLN A 51 25.61 -41.07 -8.58
CA GLN A 51 24.40 -40.62 -9.29
C GLN A 51 23.42 -39.91 -8.36
N ASP A 52 23.11 -40.49 -7.19
CA ASP A 52 22.25 -39.85 -6.17
C ASP A 52 22.81 -38.50 -5.69
N LYS A 53 24.13 -38.40 -5.50
CA LYS A 53 24.79 -37.14 -5.13
C LYS A 53 24.77 -36.12 -6.27
N THR A 54 24.87 -36.56 -7.52
CA THR A 54 24.78 -35.65 -8.67
C THR A 54 23.37 -35.14 -8.89
N GLU A 55 22.35 -36.00 -8.75
CA GLU A 55 20.93 -35.61 -8.86
C GLU A 55 20.56 -34.62 -7.76
N THR A 56 20.96 -34.89 -6.51
CA THR A 56 20.74 -33.95 -5.40
C THR A 56 21.51 -32.63 -5.56
N LEU A 57 22.70 -32.63 -6.16
CA LEU A 57 23.44 -31.39 -6.47
C LEU A 57 22.79 -30.60 -7.60
N GLU A 58 22.23 -31.26 -8.61
CA GLU A 58 21.49 -30.64 -9.70
C GLU A 58 20.19 -30.00 -9.20
N ASP A 59 19.44 -30.70 -8.36
CA ASP A 59 18.25 -30.17 -7.69
C ASP A 59 18.57 -28.94 -6.85
N LEU A 60 19.65 -28.98 -6.06
CA LEU A 60 20.09 -27.84 -5.27
C LEU A 60 20.52 -26.65 -6.15
N ARG A 61 21.16 -26.91 -7.30
CA ARG A 61 21.53 -25.85 -8.26
C ARG A 61 20.28 -25.23 -8.89
N ALA A 62 19.29 -26.05 -9.26
CA ALA A 62 18.03 -25.59 -9.80
C ALA A 62 17.26 -24.73 -8.78
N GLU A 63 17.23 -25.15 -7.51
CA GLU A 63 16.60 -24.39 -6.43
C GLU A 63 17.32 -23.05 -6.17
N ILE A 64 18.66 -23.05 -6.15
CA ILE A 64 19.44 -21.81 -6.02
C ILE A 64 19.12 -20.84 -7.16
N GLU A 65 19.02 -21.32 -8.39
CA GLU A 65 18.69 -20.48 -9.54
C GLU A 65 17.26 -19.93 -9.46
N SER A 66 16.30 -20.77 -9.08
CA SER A 66 14.91 -20.37 -8.81
C SER A 66 14.83 -19.25 -7.76
N LEU A 67 15.52 -19.44 -6.63
CA LEU A 67 15.57 -18.45 -5.55
C LEU A 67 16.24 -17.14 -5.99
N ARG A 68 17.31 -17.22 -6.78
CA ARG A 68 17.98 -16.04 -7.34
C ARG A 68 17.06 -15.26 -8.28
N SER A 69 16.35 -15.94 -9.17
CA SER A 69 15.38 -15.31 -10.07
C SER A 69 14.25 -14.65 -9.28
N ALA A 70 13.68 -15.35 -8.30
CA ALA A 70 12.62 -14.80 -7.46
C ALA A 70 13.08 -13.57 -6.67
N LEU A 71 14.30 -13.59 -6.15
CA LEU A 71 14.89 -12.47 -5.42
C LEU A 71 15.11 -11.26 -6.34
N ALA A 72 15.62 -11.48 -7.57
CA ALA A 72 15.80 -10.42 -8.55
C ALA A 72 14.45 -9.77 -8.94
N ASP A 73 13.40 -10.57 -9.10
CA ASP A 73 12.06 -10.03 -9.38
C ASP A 73 11.49 -9.23 -8.21
N LYS A 74 11.72 -9.67 -6.97
CA LYS A 74 11.33 -8.90 -5.78
C LYS A 74 12.11 -7.60 -5.64
N GLN A 75 13.39 -7.60 -5.96
CA GLN A 75 14.22 -6.38 -5.97
C GLN A 75 13.69 -5.39 -7.01
N ARG A 76 13.42 -5.85 -8.23
CA ARG A 76 12.88 -5.00 -9.31
C ARG A 76 11.52 -4.40 -8.93
N GLU A 77 10.62 -5.19 -8.32
CA GLU A 77 9.34 -4.67 -7.86
C GLU A 77 9.50 -3.63 -6.76
N ASN A 78 10.42 -3.86 -5.81
CA ASN A 78 10.69 -2.92 -4.74
C ASN A 78 11.27 -1.60 -5.27
N GLU A 79 12.22 -1.65 -6.20
CA GLU A 79 12.76 -0.48 -6.88
C GLU A 79 11.66 0.32 -7.59
N ARG A 80 10.77 -0.38 -8.32
CA ARG A 80 9.62 0.25 -8.97
C ARG A 80 8.71 0.97 -7.98
N VAL A 81 8.39 0.32 -6.85
CA VAL A 81 7.55 0.91 -5.81
C VAL A 81 8.21 2.13 -5.17
N LEU A 82 9.52 2.09 -4.93
CA LEU A 82 10.28 3.22 -4.38
C LEU A 82 10.29 4.41 -5.35
N GLU A 83 10.45 4.16 -6.65
CA GLU A 83 10.34 5.19 -7.68
C GLU A 83 8.94 5.81 -7.71
N GLU A 84 7.89 4.97 -7.71
CA GLU A 84 6.49 5.45 -7.67
C GLU A 84 6.19 6.28 -6.40
N ILE A 85 6.76 5.91 -5.25
CA ILE A 85 6.65 6.70 -4.02
C ILE A 85 7.38 8.03 -4.15
N GLY A 86 8.58 8.03 -4.73
CA GLY A 86 9.35 9.25 -5.01
C GLY A 86 8.56 10.22 -5.87
N GLU A 87 8.06 9.76 -7.02
CA GLU A 87 7.21 10.54 -7.92
C GLU A 87 5.96 11.08 -7.20
N PHE A 88 5.31 10.25 -6.39
CA PHE A 88 4.14 10.67 -5.62
C PHE A 88 4.48 11.81 -4.64
N THR A 89 5.59 11.69 -3.90
CA THR A 89 6.00 12.73 -2.94
C THR A 89 6.39 14.03 -3.62
N GLU A 90 6.96 13.97 -4.82
CA GLU A 90 7.28 15.15 -5.63
C GLU A 90 6.02 15.86 -6.13
N LEU A 91 5.06 15.11 -6.68
CA LEU A 91 3.82 15.66 -7.23
C LEU A 91 2.83 16.11 -6.14
N PHE A 92 2.82 15.45 -4.98
CA PHE A 92 1.89 15.68 -3.88
C PHE A 92 2.62 15.91 -2.54
N PRO A 93 3.47 16.96 -2.42
CA PRO A 93 4.34 17.15 -1.25
C PRO A 93 3.60 17.42 0.06
N LYS A 94 2.30 17.75 -0.01
CA LYS A 94 1.45 18.01 1.16
C LYS A 94 0.64 16.78 1.61
N LYS A 95 0.72 15.66 0.88
CA LYS A 95 -0.07 14.45 1.15
C LYS A 95 0.86 13.37 1.69
N SER A 96 0.50 12.81 2.84
CA SER A 96 1.20 11.64 3.40
C SER A 96 0.71 10.36 2.70
N LEU A 97 1.58 9.37 2.55
CA LEU A 97 1.21 8.03 2.05
C LEU A 97 0.11 7.38 2.90
N GLU A 98 0.07 7.65 4.21
CA GLU A 98 -0.96 7.16 5.13
C GLU A 98 -2.34 7.77 4.86
N SER A 99 -2.38 8.96 4.24
CA SER A 99 -3.62 9.65 3.89
C SER A 99 -4.21 9.19 2.55
N VAL A 100 -3.50 8.32 1.83
CA VAL A 100 -3.94 7.78 0.55
C VAL A 100 -5.07 6.76 0.77
N PRO A 101 -6.27 6.96 0.19
CA PRO A 101 -7.40 6.05 0.36
C PRO A 101 -7.13 4.65 -0.22
N GLU A 102 -7.80 3.63 0.33
CA GLU A 102 -7.67 2.24 -0.12
C GLU A 102 -8.04 2.05 -1.61
N GLU A 103 -9.03 2.79 -2.15
CA GLU A 103 -9.40 2.74 -3.58
C GLU A 103 -8.20 3.08 -4.50
N VAL A 104 -7.28 3.94 -4.03
CA VAL A 104 -6.08 4.30 -4.78
C VAL A 104 -5.11 3.12 -4.78
N TRP A 105 -4.89 2.51 -3.61
CA TRP A 105 -4.01 1.34 -3.48
C TRP A 105 -4.50 0.13 -4.29
N ASP A 106 -5.81 -0.08 -4.39
CA ASP A 106 -6.36 -1.15 -5.22
C ASP A 106 -6.08 -0.94 -6.71
N LYS A 107 -6.04 0.32 -7.16
CA LYS A 107 -5.62 0.64 -8.53
C LYS A 107 -4.14 0.43 -8.74
N VAL A 108 -3.31 0.70 -7.74
CA VAL A 108 -1.87 0.40 -7.79
C VAL A 108 -1.63 -1.11 -7.91
N LYS A 109 -2.36 -1.93 -7.14
CA LYS A 109 -2.33 -3.40 -7.29
C LYS A 109 -2.74 -3.87 -8.69
N SER A 110 -3.58 -3.11 -9.39
CA SER A 110 -3.97 -3.38 -10.78
C SER A 110 -2.97 -2.88 -11.84
N GLY A 111 -1.85 -2.29 -11.42
CA GLY A 111 -0.78 -1.80 -12.31
C GLY A 111 -0.89 -0.33 -12.71
N VAL A 112 -1.74 0.47 -12.05
CA VAL A 112 -1.81 1.91 -12.28
C VAL A 112 -0.79 2.62 -11.38
N PRO A 113 0.09 3.51 -11.90
CA PRO A 113 1.04 4.24 -11.06
C PRO A 113 0.37 5.02 -9.93
N LEU A 114 0.97 5.00 -8.73
CA LEU A 114 0.41 5.63 -7.51
C LEU A 114 -0.01 7.09 -7.72
N ALA A 115 0.86 7.91 -8.32
CA ALA A 115 0.58 9.31 -8.60
C ALA A 115 -0.64 9.49 -9.53
N ALA A 116 -0.75 8.67 -10.57
CA ALA A 116 -1.87 8.72 -11.51
C ALA A 116 -3.18 8.28 -10.85
N ALA A 117 -3.15 7.21 -10.06
CA ALA A 117 -4.30 6.70 -9.33
C ALA A 117 -4.84 7.76 -8.34
N TYR A 118 -3.94 8.42 -7.61
CA TYR A 118 -4.30 9.48 -6.66
C TYR A 118 -4.82 10.74 -7.36
N ALA A 119 -4.20 11.17 -8.45
CA ALA A 119 -4.67 12.32 -9.24
C ALA A 119 -6.12 12.13 -9.72
N LEU A 120 -6.45 10.92 -10.18
CA LEU A 120 -7.82 10.57 -10.57
C LEU A 120 -8.78 10.57 -9.38
N TYR A 121 -8.33 10.16 -8.19
CA TYR A 121 -9.12 10.21 -6.97
C TYR A 121 -9.45 11.66 -6.58
N GLU A 122 -8.46 12.54 -6.50
CA GLU A 122 -8.67 13.96 -6.14
C GLU A 122 -9.62 14.63 -7.13
N LYS A 123 -9.42 14.43 -8.45
CA LYS A 123 -10.34 14.94 -9.49
C LYS A 123 -11.79 14.49 -9.28
N LYS A 124 -12.00 13.23 -8.90
CA LYS A 124 -13.35 12.72 -8.60
C LYS A 124 -13.91 13.33 -7.32
N ALA A 125 -13.09 13.49 -6.29
CA ALA A 125 -13.50 14.09 -5.02
C ALA A 125 -13.92 15.55 -5.24
N GLU A 126 -13.12 16.32 -5.97
CA GLU A 126 -13.44 17.70 -6.37
C GLU A 126 -14.75 17.78 -7.16
N ALA A 127 -14.93 16.92 -8.17
CA ALA A 127 -16.15 16.91 -8.97
C ALA A 127 -17.40 16.60 -8.13
N ARG A 128 -17.30 15.66 -7.17
CA ARG A 128 -18.39 15.35 -6.23
C ARG A 128 -18.67 16.50 -5.28
N ALA A 129 -17.63 17.16 -4.77
CA ALA A 129 -17.76 18.32 -3.89
C ALA A 129 -18.46 19.49 -4.63
N ALA A 130 -17.99 19.84 -5.83
CA ALA A 130 -18.59 20.88 -6.65
C ALA A 130 -20.06 20.57 -7.02
N PHE A 131 -20.36 19.32 -7.35
CA PHE A 131 -21.75 18.89 -7.59
C PHE A 131 -22.63 19.05 -6.35
N THR A 132 -22.12 18.65 -5.18
CA THR A 132 -22.84 18.75 -3.91
C THR A 132 -23.10 20.21 -3.55
N GLU A 133 -22.09 21.08 -3.72
CA GLU A 133 -22.22 22.51 -3.49
C GLU A 133 -23.26 23.13 -4.42
N GLU A 134 -23.26 22.78 -5.71
CA GLU A 134 -24.22 23.28 -6.69
C GLU A 134 -25.66 22.83 -6.36
N VAL A 135 -25.85 21.59 -5.92
CA VAL A 135 -27.15 21.09 -5.46
C VAL A 135 -27.59 21.81 -4.20
N ASN A 136 -26.69 21.99 -3.22
CA ASN A 136 -26.98 22.73 -1.99
C ASN A 136 -27.33 24.18 -2.27
N ARG A 137 -26.63 24.83 -3.20
CA ARG A 137 -26.93 26.20 -3.65
C ARG A 137 -28.31 26.29 -4.29
N LYS A 138 -28.64 25.39 -5.23
CA LYS A 138 -29.98 25.33 -5.84
C LYS A 138 -31.07 25.04 -4.81
N ASN A 139 -30.79 24.16 -3.85
CA ASN A 139 -31.71 23.87 -2.77
C ASN A 139 -31.88 25.08 -1.87
N ALA A 140 -30.83 25.82 -1.52
CA ALA A 140 -30.93 27.04 -0.74
C ALA A 140 -31.71 28.15 -1.47
N GLU A 141 -31.48 28.34 -2.77
CA GLU A 141 -32.25 29.27 -3.62
C GLU A 141 -33.74 28.90 -3.65
N ARG A 142 -34.07 27.61 -3.81
CA ARG A 142 -35.46 27.10 -3.82
C ARG A 142 -36.10 27.03 -2.43
N SER A 143 -35.29 26.84 -1.39
CA SER A 143 -35.70 26.70 0.00
C SER A 143 -35.74 28.04 0.75
N SER A 144 -35.60 29.15 0.03
CA SER A 144 -35.89 30.51 0.53
C SER A 144 -37.37 30.68 0.98
N GLY A 145 -38.23 29.70 0.73
CA GLY A 145 -39.58 29.59 1.30
C GLY A 145 -39.72 28.48 2.35
N ALA A 146 -39.75 28.89 3.62
CA ALA A 146 -40.39 28.19 4.74
C ALA A 146 -39.77 26.86 5.26
N VAL A 147 -38.76 26.98 6.13
CA VAL A 147 -38.58 26.04 7.24
C VAL A 147 -38.98 26.76 8.54
N GLY A 148 -40.27 27.01 8.66
CA GLY A 148 -40.95 27.37 9.91
C GLY A 148 -42.02 26.35 10.30
N ARG A 149 -42.00 25.18 9.66
CA ARG A 149 -42.91 24.07 9.96
C ARG A 149 -42.04 22.87 10.27
N GLU A 150 -42.02 22.46 11.53
CA GLU A 150 -41.46 21.18 11.95
C GLU A 150 -41.91 20.10 10.97
N VAL A 151 -40.93 19.55 10.24
CA VAL A 151 -41.10 18.43 9.31
C VAL A 151 -41.39 17.19 10.18
N GLY A 152 -42.61 17.11 10.68
CA GLY A 152 -43.01 16.08 11.64
C GLY A 152 -44.50 16.14 12.01
N SER A 153 -45.13 17.32 11.99
CA SER A 153 -46.57 17.42 12.27
C SER A 153 -47.37 17.68 11.00
N ILE A 154 -47.96 16.61 10.47
CA ILE A 154 -48.98 16.65 9.39
C ILE A 154 -50.27 17.35 9.89
N TYR A 155 -50.41 17.54 11.20
CA TYR A 155 -51.58 18.09 11.86
C TYR A 155 -51.30 19.44 12.54
N TYR A 156 -52.32 20.27 12.65
CA TYR A 156 -52.28 21.52 13.39
C TYR A 156 -52.76 21.32 14.82
N SER A 157 -52.12 21.97 15.77
CA SER A 157 -52.59 22.06 17.16
C SER A 157 -53.67 23.13 17.32
N PRO A 158 -54.48 23.09 18.41
CA PRO A 158 -55.51 24.09 18.67
C PRO A 158 -54.97 25.53 18.75
N SER A 159 -53.77 25.69 19.31
CA SER A 159 -53.12 27.00 19.49
C SER A 159 -52.60 27.57 18.17
N GLU A 160 -52.18 26.72 17.22
CA GLU A 160 -51.78 27.12 15.88
C GLU A 160 -52.98 27.59 15.06
N VAL A 161 -54.08 26.83 15.06
CA VAL A 161 -55.29 27.20 14.30
C VAL A 161 -55.88 28.53 14.79
N LYS A 162 -55.82 28.79 16.10
CA LYS A 162 -56.31 30.06 16.68
C LYS A 162 -55.49 31.29 16.26
N LYS A 163 -54.23 31.09 15.86
CA LYS A 163 -53.33 32.17 15.40
C LYS A 163 -53.41 32.40 13.89
N MET A 164 -54.07 31.52 13.14
CA MET A 164 -54.19 31.63 11.69
C MET A 164 -55.17 32.71 11.28
N SER A 165 -54.86 33.39 10.17
CA SER A 165 -55.81 34.28 9.52
C SER A 165 -56.96 33.51 8.86
N ALA A 166 -58.09 34.17 8.62
CA ALA A 166 -59.23 33.56 7.94
C ALA A 166 -58.89 33.01 6.54
N ALA A 167 -57.94 33.65 5.84
CA ALA A 167 -57.45 33.19 4.55
C ALA A 167 -56.64 31.89 4.66
N GLU A 168 -55.80 31.77 5.69
CA GLU A 168 -55.00 30.56 5.96
C GLU A 168 -55.86 29.40 6.44
N VAL A 169 -56.87 29.67 7.27
CA VAL A 169 -57.84 28.66 7.70
C VAL A 169 -58.61 28.11 6.48
N LYS A 170 -59.04 28.98 5.57
CA LYS A 170 -59.74 28.55 4.34
C LYS A 170 -58.84 27.70 3.43
N LYS A 171 -57.56 28.09 3.28
CA LYS A 171 -56.59 27.37 2.44
C LYS A 171 -56.24 25.99 3.00
N ASN A 172 -56.17 25.86 4.33
CA ASN A 172 -55.75 24.64 5.01
C ASN A 172 -56.91 23.89 5.69
N TYR A 173 -58.16 24.22 5.32
CA TYR A 173 -59.37 23.77 6.00
C TYR A 173 -59.45 22.26 6.16
N ALA A 174 -59.18 21.50 5.10
CA ALA A 174 -59.24 20.03 5.12
C ALA A 174 -58.31 19.41 6.18
N ILE A 175 -57.07 19.92 6.26
CA ILE A 175 -56.05 19.45 7.21
C ILE A 175 -56.42 19.87 8.63
N ILE A 176 -56.95 21.09 8.82
CA ILE A 176 -57.42 21.57 10.13
C ILE A 176 -58.55 20.69 10.66
N ILE A 177 -59.54 20.35 9.83
CA ILE A 177 -60.63 19.46 10.23
C ILE A 177 -60.12 18.06 10.59
N GLU A 178 -59.14 17.53 9.85
CA GLU A 178 -58.53 16.25 10.18
C GLU A 178 -57.73 16.32 11.50
N SER A 179 -57.09 17.46 11.77
CA SER A 179 -56.37 17.73 13.01
C SER A 179 -57.33 17.83 14.20
N MET A 180 -58.48 18.48 14.03
CA MET A 180 -59.53 18.60 15.06
C MET A 180 -60.04 17.24 15.55
N LYS A 181 -60.08 16.22 14.69
CA LYS A 181 -60.48 14.85 15.09
C LYS A 181 -59.48 14.17 16.02
N LYS A 182 -58.24 14.66 16.07
CA LYS A 182 -57.16 14.13 16.90
C LYS A 182 -56.92 14.95 18.17
N TRP A 183 -57.66 16.05 18.35
CA TRP A 183 -57.67 16.82 19.60
C TRP A 183 -58.63 16.14 20.58
N ASN A 184 -58.19 15.04 21.18
CA ASN A 184 -58.88 14.39 22.31
C ASN A 184 -57.97 14.44 23.53
#